data_AF-A0A1G4PDT2-F1
#
_entry.id   AF-A0A1G4PDT2-F1
#
_cell.length_a   1.000
_cell.length_b   1.000
_cell.length_c   1.000
_cell.angle_alpha   90.00
_cell.angle_beta   90.00
_cell.angle_gamma   90.00
#
_symmetry.space_group_name_H-M   'P 1'
#
loop_
_entity.id
_entity.type
_entity.pdbx_description
1 polymer ?
#
loop_
_entity_poly.entity_id
_entity_poly.type
_entity_poly.pdbx_seq_one_letter_code
_entity_poly.pdbx_strand_id
1 'polypeptide(L)'
;MFQALEILTVLVVAVAMASALAHALELPGKMRLSKENYLAVQPIYYPGFTFGGVAEPLGLIMILALIVLTPPFSGTYWLTAGAFVALLAMHAIYWMVTHPVNNFWLKENQPEGARKRFFSFRSHAEAEAPDWTVLRDRWERSHLLRAVFGLVSLILLVAGVAA
;
A
#
# COMPACT_ATOMS: atom_id res chain seq x y z
N MET A 1 -6.94 30.44 5.59
CA MET A 1 -6.35 29.21 5.01
C MET A 1 -6.70 28.05 5.93
N PHE A 2 -6.98 26.87 5.37
CA PHE A 2 -7.61 25.76 6.09
C PHE A 2 -6.60 25.00 6.96
N GLN A 3 -5.91 25.70 7.87
CA GLN A 3 -4.78 25.18 8.65
C GLN A 3 -5.08 23.85 9.35
N ALA A 4 -6.26 23.72 9.95
CA ALA A 4 -6.67 22.47 10.59
C ALA A 4 -6.77 21.30 9.58
N LEU A 5 -7.29 21.56 8.38
CA LEU A 5 -7.36 20.56 7.30
C LEU A 5 -5.97 20.21 6.78
N GLU A 6 -5.11 21.20 6.56
CA GLU A 6 -3.73 20.99 6.11
C GLU A 6 -2.95 20.11 7.08
N ILE A 7 -2.96 20.47 8.37
CA ILE A 7 -2.27 19.71 9.44
C ILE A 7 -2.83 18.28 9.50
N LEU A 8 -4.15 18.12 9.53
CA LEU A 8 -4.76 16.79 9.61
C LEU A 8 -4.42 15.95 8.36
N THR A 9 -4.40 16.58 7.17
CA THR A 9 -4.05 15.87 5.93
C THR A 9 -2.61 15.39 5.98
N VAL A 10 -1.67 16.25 6.41
CA VAL A 10 -0.25 15.87 6.58
C VAL A 10 -0.11 14.70 7.55
N LEU A 11 -0.80 14.74 8.70
CA LEU A 11 -0.74 13.65 9.68
C LEU A 11 -1.28 12.33 9.11
N VAL A 12 -2.41 12.36 8.40
CA VAL A 12 -3.00 11.16 7.78
C VAL A 12 -2.07 10.58 6.71
N VAL A 13 -1.54 11.42 5.81
CA VAL A 13 -0.61 10.99 4.76
C VAL A 13 0.70 10.47 5.35
N ALA A 14 1.17 11.06 6.45
CA ALA A 14 2.34 10.57 7.17
C ALA A 14 2.12 9.16 7.73
N VAL A 15 0.94 8.83 8.26
CA VAL A 15 0.61 7.47 8.72
C VAL A 15 0.62 6.46 7.57
N ALA A 16 0.04 6.81 6.42
CA ALA A 16 0.05 5.97 5.23
C ALA A 16 1.50 5.69 4.77
N MET A 17 2.29 6.75 4.60
CA MET A 17 3.70 6.67 4.20
C MET A 17 4.53 5.86 5.21
N ALA A 18 4.41 6.15 6.51
CA ALA A 18 5.19 5.48 7.55
C ALA A 18 4.92 3.98 7.60
N SER A 19 3.66 3.57 7.40
CA SER A 19 3.30 2.15 7.32
C SER A 19 3.99 1.44 6.16
N ALA A 20 4.00 2.05 4.97
CA ALA A 20 4.69 1.49 3.81
C ALA A 20 6.22 1.51 3.97
N LEU A 21 6.78 2.58 4.55
CA LEU A 21 8.20 2.71 4.84
C LEU A 21 8.68 1.67 5.84
N ALA A 22 7.92 1.43 6.92
CA ALA A 22 8.23 0.40 7.91
C ALA A 22 8.39 -0.98 7.23
N HIS A 23 7.44 -1.36 6.37
CA HIS A 23 7.56 -2.58 5.56
C HIS A 23 8.81 -2.59 4.67
N ALA A 24 9.05 -1.49 3.94
CA ALA A 24 10.19 -1.42 3.02
C ALA A 24 11.54 -1.56 3.73
N LEU A 25 11.66 -1.04 4.96
CA LEU A 25 12.90 -1.13 5.76
C LEU A 25 13.18 -2.54 6.29
N GLU A 26 12.18 -3.41 6.38
CA GLU A 26 12.36 -4.80 6.78
C GLU A 26 12.93 -5.68 5.65
N LEU A 27 12.90 -5.19 4.41
CA LEU A 27 13.29 -5.94 3.20
C LEU A 27 14.65 -6.64 3.33
N PRO A 28 15.75 -5.98 3.74
CA PRO A 28 17.06 -6.67 3.83
C PRO A 28 17.03 -7.85 4.80
N GLY A 29 16.28 -7.72 5.90
CA GLY A 29 16.06 -8.79 6.87
C GLY A 29 15.30 -9.97 6.28
N LYS A 30 14.17 -9.68 5.65
CA LYS A 30 13.29 -10.69 5.07
C LYS A 30 13.92 -11.48 3.93
N MET A 31 14.77 -10.87 3.11
CA MET A 31 15.44 -11.55 2.00
C MET A 31 16.40 -12.66 2.44
N ARG A 32 16.81 -12.68 3.72
CA ARG A 32 17.69 -13.69 4.31
C ARG A 32 16.94 -14.85 4.98
N LEU A 33 15.61 -14.78 5.06
CA LEU A 33 14.80 -15.79 5.73
C LEU A 33 14.55 -17.00 4.82
N SER A 34 14.43 -18.17 5.44
CA SER A 34 13.82 -19.34 4.80
C SER A 34 12.34 -19.07 4.49
N LYS A 35 11.73 -19.85 3.59
CA LYS A 35 10.29 -19.76 3.29
C LYS A 35 9.44 -19.83 4.57
N GLU A 36 9.74 -20.79 5.44
CA GLU A 36 9.02 -21.00 6.70
C GLU A 36 9.09 -19.77 7.61
N ASN A 37 10.30 -19.25 7.85
CA ASN A 37 10.48 -18.07 8.70
C ASN A 37 9.85 -16.81 8.08
N TYR A 38 9.94 -16.67 6.75
CA TYR A 38 9.29 -15.56 6.04
C TYR A 38 7.78 -15.58 6.24
N LEU A 39 7.14 -16.74 6.10
CA LEU A 39 5.70 -16.89 6.30
C LEU A 39 5.29 -16.72 7.77
N ALA A 40 6.12 -17.20 8.71
CA ALA A 40 5.86 -17.09 10.13
C ALA A 40 5.82 -15.64 10.64
N VAL A 41 6.53 -14.71 10.00
CA VAL A 41 6.53 -13.30 10.40
C VAL A 41 5.40 -12.48 9.79
N GLN A 42 4.79 -12.89 8.68
CA GLN A 42 3.73 -12.08 8.02
C GLN A 42 2.50 -11.74 8.91
N PRO A 43 2.05 -12.61 9.84
CA PRO A 43 0.92 -12.29 10.71
C PRO A 43 1.12 -11.07 11.62
N ILE A 44 2.37 -10.65 11.89
CA ILE A 44 2.66 -9.52 12.79
C ILE A 44 2.07 -8.20 12.28
N TYR A 45 1.76 -8.10 10.98
CA TYR A 45 1.16 -6.92 10.40
C TYR A 45 -0.33 -6.79 10.68
N TYR A 46 -0.98 -7.87 11.11
CA TYR A 46 -2.40 -7.89 11.40
C TYR A 46 -2.68 -7.69 12.89
N PRO A 47 -3.73 -6.93 13.25
CA PRO A 47 -4.59 -6.13 12.39
C PRO A 47 -4.07 -4.70 12.14
N GLY A 48 -2.95 -4.31 12.77
CA GLY A 48 -2.49 -2.91 12.82
C GLY A 48 -2.32 -2.26 11.45
N PHE A 49 -1.69 -2.95 10.49
CA PHE A 49 -1.50 -2.43 9.13
C PHE A 49 -2.79 -2.41 8.32
N THR A 50 -3.78 -3.26 8.64
CA THR A 50 -5.12 -3.18 8.06
C THR A 50 -5.82 -1.89 8.48
N PHE A 51 -5.76 -1.54 9.76
CA PHE A 51 -6.31 -0.27 10.25
C PHE A 51 -5.52 0.94 9.73
N GLY A 52 -4.19 0.85 9.72
CA GLY A 52 -3.31 1.87 9.15
C GLY A 52 -3.57 2.12 7.66
N GLY A 53 -3.97 1.08 6.90
CA GLY A 53 -4.35 1.18 5.49
C GLY A 53 -5.53 2.11 5.21
N VAL A 54 -6.38 2.41 6.21
CA VAL A 54 -7.48 3.39 6.07
C VAL A 54 -6.95 4.81 5.82
N ALA A 55 -5.72 5.10 6.23
CA ALA A 55 -5.08 6.39 6.02
C ALA A 55 -4.89 6.73 4.52
N GLU A 56 -4.74 5.73 3.65
CA GLU A 56 -4.59 5.96 2.19
C GLU A 56 -5.85 6.57 1.55
N PRO A 57 -7.03 5.92 1.58
CA PRO A 57 -8.23 6.50 0.99
C PRO A 57 -8.67 7.78 1.69
N LEU A 58 -8.49 7.88 3.02
CA LEU A 58 -8.79 9.11 3.75
C LEU A 58 -7.87 10.25 3.31
N GLY A 59 -6.57 10.00 3.20
CA GLY A 59 -5.60 10.97 2.69
C GLY A 59 -5.93 11.44 1.28
N LEU A 60 -6.34 10.55 0.37
CA LEU A 60 -6.77 10.92 -0.97
C LEU A 60 -7.97 11.89 -0.96
N ILE A 61 -8.98 11.61 -0.15
CA ILE A 61 -10.17 12.48 -0.02
C ILE A 61 -9.76 13.85 0.51
N MET A 62 -8.88 13.89 1.51
CA MET A 62 -8.43 15.13 2.14
C MET A 62 -7.54 15.97 1.21
N ILE A 63 -6.59 15.35 0.49
CA ILE A 63 -5.79 16.07 -0.51
C ILE A 63 -6.70 16.59 -1.63
N LEU A 64 -7.69 15.82 -2.08
CA LEU A 64 -8.65 16.28 -3.08
C LEU A 64 -9.43 17.51 -2.59
N ALA A 65 -9.86 17.53 -1.33
CA ALA A 65 -10.48 18.71 -0.73
C ALA A 65 -9.52 19.92 -0.75
N LEU A 66 -8.24 19.73 -0.40
CA LEU A 66 -7.24 20.79 -0.49
C LEU A 66 -7.05 21.30 -1.93
N ILE A 67 -7.04 20.43 -2.94
CA ILE A 67 -6.94 20.83 -4.36
C ILE A 67 -8.12 21.73 -4.74
N VAL A 68 -9.35 21.35 -4.37
CA VAL A 68 -10.58 22.11 -4.68
C VAL A 68 -10.58 23.47 -3.97
N LEU A 69 -10.04 23.54 -2.76
CA LEU A 69 -10.00 24.74 -1.94
C LEU A 69 -8.81 25.66 -2.26
N THR A 70 -7.83 25.18 -3.02
CA THR A 70 -6.63 25.95 -3.40
C THR A 70 -6.86 26.67 -4.73
N PRO A 71 -6.51 27.96 -4.85
CA PRO A 71 -6.62 28.68 -6.11
C PRO A 71 -5.94 27.93 -7.27
N PRO A 72 -6.65 27.69 -8.39
CA PRO A 72 -6.12 26.90 -9.49
C PRO A 72 -4.88 27.56 -10.08
N PHE A 73 -3.96 26.73 -10.56
CA PHE A 73 -2.69 27.13 -11.19
C PHE A 73 -1.67 27.85 -10.29
N SER A 74 -1.91 27.94 -8.97
CA SER A 74 -0.88 28.38 -8.01
C SER A 74 0.22 27.33 -7.82
N GLY A 75 1.37 27.73 -7.26
CA GLY A 75 2.43 26.77 -6.88
C GLY A 75 1.92 25.71 -5.91
N THR A 76 1.19 26.13 -4.88
CA THR A 76 0.53 25.26 -3.89
C THR A 76 -0.44 24.28 -4.55
N TYR A 77 -1.20 24.72 -5.58
CA TYR A 77 -2.11 23.84 -6.32
C TYR A 77 -1.36 22.69 -6.99
N TRP A 78 -0.27 22.99 -7.70
CA TRP A 78 0.51 21.95 -8.40
C TRP A 78 1.24 21.00 -7.45
N LEU A 79 1.76 21.51 -6.33
CA LEU A 79 2.35 20.67 -5.29
C LEU A 79 1.31 19.72 -4.68
N THR A 80 0.13 20.24 -4.34
CA THR A 80 -0.97 19.44 -3.77
C THR A 80 -1.51 18.42 -4.78
N ALA A 81 -1.64 18.79 -6.06
CA ALA A 81 -2.03 17.88 -7.13
C ALA A 81 -0.98 16.77 -7.36
N GLY A 82 0.30 17.11 -7.32
CA GLY A 82 1.38 16.13 -7.38
C GLY A 82 1.36 15.17 -6.18
N ALA A 83 1.08 15.68 -4.98
CA ALA A 83 0.91 14.86 -3.78
C ALA A 83 -0.25 13.86 -3.93
N PHE A 84 -1.37 14.31 -4.51
CA PHE A 84 -2.52 13.45 -4.80
C PHE A 84 -2.17 12.34 -5.79
N VAL A 85 -1.53 12.65 -6.90
CA VAL A 85 -1.13 11.65 -7.91
C VAL A 85 -0.17 10.63 -7.32
N ALA A 86 0.79 11.06 -6.50
CA ALA A 86 1.72 10.16 -5.83
C ALA A 86 1.00 9.22 -4.84
N LEU A 87 0.10 9.74 -3.99
CA LEU A 87 -0.67 8.90 -3.07
C LEU A 87 -1.61 7.95 -3.82
N LEU A 88 -2.19 8.40 -4.94
CA LEU A 88 -3.05 7.59 -5.78
C LEU A 88 -2.26 6.43 -6.40
N ALA A 89 -1.03 6.68 -6.85
CA ALA A 89 -0.14 5.64 -7.35
C ALA A 89 0.19 4.62 -6.24
N MET A 90 0.52 5.09 -5.03
CA MET A 90 0.70 4.21 -3.86
C MET A 90 -0.54 3.32 -3.64
N HIS A 91 -1.73 3.91 -3.64
CA HIS A 91 -2.98 3.20 -3.41
C HIS A 91 -3.30 2.20 -4.53
N ALA A 92 -3.07 2.58 -5.79
CA ALA A 92 -3.27 1.73 -6.95
C ALA A 92 -2.36 0.50 -6.93
N ILE A 93 -1.09 0.65 -6.52
CA ILE A 93 -0.14 -0.47 -6.41
C ILE A 93 -0.65 -1.54 -5.43
N TYR A 94 -1.31 -1.17 -4.34
CA TYR A 94 -1.91 -2.15 -3.43
C TYR A 94 -2.94 -3.01 -4.17
N TRP A 95 -3.90 -2.39 -4.84
CA TRP A 95 -4.98 -3.11 -5.50
C TRP A 95 -4.52 -3.92 -6.71
N MET A 96 -3.55 -3.41 -7.47
CA MET A 96 -3.07 -4.04 -8.70
C MET A 96 -1.99 -5.10 -8.46
N VAL A 97 -1.24 -5.02 -7.35
CA VAL A 97 -0.08 -5.89 -7.10
C VAL A 97 -0.17 -6.57 -5.74
N THR A 98 -0.23 -5.82 -4.65
CA THR A 98 -0.13 -6.38 -3.29
C THR A 98 -1.31 -7.28 -2.94
N HIS A 99 -2.53 -6.81 -3.16
CA HIS A 99 -3.77 -7.52 -2.84
C HIS A 99 -3.95 -8.82 -3.66
N PRO A 100 -3.68 -8.86 -4.99
CA PRO A 100 -3.64 -10.11 -5.73
C PRO A 100 -2.67 -11.14 -5.16
N VAL A 101 -1.47 -10.70 -4.72
CA VAL A 101 -0.48 -11.59 -4.12
C VAL A 101 -0.94 -12.09 -2.75
N ASN A 102 -1.52 -11.23 -1.90
CA ASN A 102 -2.12 -11.64 -0.62
C ASN A 102 -3.20 -12.71 -0.81
N ASN A 103 -4.06 -12.54 -1.82
CA ASN A 103 -5.11 -13.53 -2.12
C ASN A 103 -4.54 -14.87 -2.62
N PHE A 104 -3.40 -14.85 -3.31
CA PHE A 104 -2.71 -16.08 -3.68
C PHE A 104 -2.16 -16.79 -2.43
N TRP A 105 -1.46 -16.06 -1.55
CA TRP A 105 -0.93 -16.59 -0.28
C TRP A 105 -2.03 -17.20 0.60
N LEU A 106 -3.21 -16.57 0.69
CA LEU A 106 -4.33 -17.09 1.48
C LEU A 106 -4.98 -18.33 0.84
N LYS A 107 -4.96 -18.46 -0.48
CA LYS A 107 -5.51 -19.64 -1.19
C LYS A 107 -4.60 -20.87 -1.05
N GLU A 108 -3.30 -20.68 -1.01
CA GLU A 108 -2.32 -21.77 -0.88
C GLU A 108 -2.19 -22.28 0.57
N ASN A 109 -2.45 -21.41 1.57
CA ASN A 109 -2.33 -21.74 3.00
C ASN A 109 -3.67 -22.06 3.70
N GLN A 110 -4.76 -22.30 2.96
CA GLN A 110 -6.02 -22.76 3.57
C GLN A 110 -5.99 -24.27 3.87
N PRO A 111 -6.48 -24.72 5.05
CA PRO A 111 -6.66 -26.14 5.34
C PRO A 111 -7.56 -26.80 4.29
N GLU A 112 -7.19 -28.00 3.84
CA GLU A 112 -7.78 -28.76 2.72
C GLU A 112 -9.33 -28.92 2.78
N GLY A 113 -9.95 -28.71 3.94
CA GLY A 113 -11.39 -28.87 4.16
C GLY A 113 -12.30 -27.88 3.42
N ALA A 114 -11.81 -26.68 3.08
CA ALA A 114 -12.62 -25.67 2.37
C ALA A 114 -12.65 -25.85 0.84
N ARG A 115 -11.78 -26.72 0.30
CA ARG A 115 -11.61 -26.93 -1.15
C ARG A 115 -12.72 -27.81 -1.76
N LYS A 116 -13.36 -28.67 -0.95
CA LYS A 116 -14.14 -29.83 -1.45
C LYS A 116 -15.55 -29.54 -1.97
N ARG A 117 -16.11 -28.33 -1.82
CA ARG A 117 -17.54 -28.09 -2.15
C ARG A 117 -17.85 -27.09 -3.27
N PHE A 118 -16.86 -26.44 -3.88
CA PHE A 118 -17.14 -25.43 -4.92
C PHE A 118 -16.46 -25.65 -6.29
N PHE A 119 -15.48 -26.56 -6.39
CA PHE A 119 -14.62 -26.68 -7.58
C PHE A 119 -14.84 -27.94 -8.45
N SER A 120 -15.93 -28.68 -8.31
CA SER A 120 -16.17 -29.88 -9.14
C SER A 120 -16.54 -29.60 -10.62
N PHE A 121 -16.54 -28.34 -11.07
CA PHE A 121 -17.04 -27.98 -12.41
C PHE A 121 -16.12 -27.10 -13.28
N ARG A 122 -14.84 -26.93 -12.95
CA ARG A 122 -13.87 -26.34 -13.88
C ARG A 122 -12.53 -27.05 -13.86
N SER A 123 -12.34 -27.97 -14.80
CA SER A 123 -11.01 -28.39 -15.24
C SER A 123 -10.40 -27.27 -16.09
N HIS A 124 -9.80 -26.28 -15.44
CA HIS A 124 -8.80 -25.45 -16.11
C HIS A 124 -7.43 -26.02 -15.75
N ALA A 125 -6.60 -26.20 -16.77
CA ALA A 125 -5.22 -26.67 -16.68
C ALA A 125 -4.55 -26.15 -15.41
N GLU A 126 -4.04 -27.07 -14.59
CA GLU A 126 -3.25 -26.77 -13.41
C GLU A 126 -1.98 -26.05 -13.86
N ALA A 127 -2.05 -24.72 -13.99
CA ALA A 127 -0.87 -23.91 -14.09
C ALA A 127 -0.07 -24.14 -12.79
N GLU A 128 1.16 -24.62 -12.92
CA GLU A 128 2.08 -24.80 -11.80
C GLU A 128 2.08 -23.54 -10.92
N ALA A 129 1.95 -23.73 -9.60
CA ALA A 129 2.01 -22.62 -8.67
C ALA A 129 3.38 -21.93 -8.82
N PRO A 130 3.42 -20.60 -9.01
CA PRO A 130 4.69 -19.89 -9.15
C PRO A 130 5.57 -20.10 -7.90
N ASP A 131 6.90 -20.17 -8.12
CA ASP A 131 7.87 -20.27 -7.02
C ASP A 131 7.59 -19.18 -5.97
N TRP A 132 7.60 -19.57 -4.70
CA TRP A 132 7.32 -18.69 -3.56
C TRP A 132 8.24 -17.48 -3.54
N THR A 133 9.48 -17.61 -4.05
CA THR A 133 10.44 -16.50 -4.16
C THR A 133 9.95 -15.42 -5.14
N VAL A 134 9.28 -15.80 -6.23
CA VAL A 134 8.70 -14.87 -7.21
C VAL A 134 7.56 -14.08 -6.57
N LEU A 135 6.71 -14.75 -5.79
CA LEU A 135 5.62 -14.11 -5.07
C LEU A 135 6.11 -13.19 -3.96
N ARG A 136 7.10 -13.64 -3.18
CA ARG A 136 7.80 -12.83 -2.17
C ARG A 136 8.35 -11.57 -2.82
N ASP A 137 9.18 -11.72 -3.86
CA ASP A 137 9.87 -10.59 -4.48
C ASP A 137 8.88 -9.58 -5.07
N ARG A 138 7.78 -10.06 -5.67
CA ARG A 138 6.71 -9.20 -6.17
C ARG A 138 6.01 -8.45 -5.04
N TRP A 139 5.69 -9.12 -3.94
CA TRP A 139 5.05 -8.51 -2.77
C TRP A 139 5.96 -7.46 -2.14
N GLU A 140 7.21 -7.82 -1.86
CA GLU A 140 8.22 -6.94 -1.26
C GLU A 140 8.52 -5.70 -2.13
N ARG A 141 8.72 -5.89 -3.44
CA ARG A 141 8.93 -4.76 -4.37
C ARG A 141 7.72 -3.83 -4.43
N SER A 142 6.49 -4.36 -4.32
CA SER A 142 5.29 -3.52 -4.30
C SER A 142 5.23 -2.62 -3.07
N HIS A 143 5.65 -3.10 -1.90
CA HIS A 143 5.72 -2.28 -0.69
C HIS A 143 6.84 -1.24 -0.76
N LEU A 144 8.00 -1.58 -1.32
CA LEU A 144 9.07 -0.62 -1.57
C LEU A 144 8.59 0.52 -2.48
N LEU A 145 7.93 0.20 -3.59
CA LEU A 145 7.36 1.22 -4.49
C LEU A 145 6.30 2.08 -3.78
N ARG A 146 5.43 1.45 -2.99
CA ARG A 146 4.43 2.16 -2.16
C ARG A 146 5.10 3.13 -1.19
N ALA A 147 6.20 2.74 -0.55
CA ALA A 147 6.96 3.62 0.35
C ALA A 147 7.53 4.84 -0.39
N VAL A 148 8.09 4.64 -1.59
CA VAL A 148 8.59 5.74 -2.43
C VAL A 148 7.48 6.72 -2.79
N PHE A 149 6.35 6.22 -3.30
CA PHE A 149 5.22 7.08 -3.66
C PHE A 149 4.59 7.78 -2.47
N GLY A 150 4.47 7.10 -1.32
CA GLY A 150 4.01 7.71 -0.07
C GLY A 150 4.94 8.83 0.41
N LEU A 151 6.26 8.63 0.30
CA LEU A 151 7.25 9.65 0.67
C LEU A 151 7.20 10.86 -0.25
N VAL A 152 7.13 10.64 -1.57
CA VAL A 152 6.95 11.72 -2.56
C VAL A 152 5.67 12.50 -2.28
N SER A 153 4.56 11.81 -2.00
CA SER A 153 3.28 12.45 -1.66
C SER A 153 3.42 13.35 -0.44
N LEU A 154 4.03 12.85 0.65
CA LEU A 154 4.22 13.62 1.87
C LEU A 154 5.12 14.85 1.64
N ILE A 155 6.24 14.70 0.92
CA ILE A 155 7.15 15.80 0.62
C ILE A 155 6.44 16.91 -0.14
N LEU A 156 5.71 16.55 -1.21
CA LEU A 156 4.98 17.52 -2.03
C LEU A 156 3.86 18.21 -1.24
N LEU A 157 3.14 17.47 -0.41
CA LEU A 157 2.09 18.02 0.44
C LEU A 157 2.65 19.01 1.46
N VAL A 158 3.71 18.64 2.17
CA VAL A 158 4.37 19.51 3.17
C VAL A 158 4.94 20.76 2.50
N ALA A 159 5.55 20.62 1.33
CA ALA A 159 6.03 21.77 0.55
C ALA A 159 4.89 22.69 0.13
N GLY A 160 3.73 22.15 -0.26
CA GLY A 160 2.54 22.93 -0.61
C GLY A 160 1.96 23.69 0.59
N VAL A 161 1.90 23.06 1.76
CA VAL A 161 1.39 23.67 3.01
C VAL A 161 2.33 24.75 3.55
N ALA A 162 3.63 24.63 3.31
CA ALA A 162 4.64 25.57 3.80
C ALA A 162 4.91 26.77 2.86
N ALA A 163 4.30 26.80 1.67
CA ALA A 163 4.49 27.83 0.64
C ALA A 163 3.51 29.00 0.81
#